data_AF-A0A3B8WH44-F1
#
_entry.id   AF-A0A3B8WH44-F1
#
_cell.length_a   1.000
_cell.length_b   1.000
_cell.length_c   1.000
_cell.angle_alpha   90.00
_cell.angle_beta   90.00
_cell.angle_gamma   90.00
#
_symmetry.space_group_name_H-M   'P 1'
#
loop_
_entity.id
_entity.type
_entity.pdbx_description
1 polymer ?
#
loop_
_entity_poly.entity_id
_entity_poly.type
_entity_poly.pdbx_seq_one_letter_code
_entity_poly.pdbx_strand_id
1 'polypeptide(L)' 'MYVYDEHDRQIAAERVAQFRDQTERALAGELSEEEFLPLRLQNGLYVQRLAPMLRICI' A
#
# COMPACT_ATOMS: atom_id res chain seq x y z
N MET A 1 -10.23 25.24 2.91
CA MET A 1 -9.46 24.03 2.55
C MET A 1 -8.45 23.80 3.67
N TYR A 2 -8.28 22.57 4.16
CA TYR A 2 -7.28 22.28 5.19
C TYR A 2 -5.89 22.48 4.59
N VAL A 3 -5.02 23.25 5.26
CA VAL A 3 -3.65 23.50 4.82
C VAL A 3 -2.76 22.61 5.67
N TYR A 4 -2.10 21.65 5.04
CA TYR A 4 -1.15 20.78 5.73
C TYR A 4 0.01 21.59 6.28
N ASP A 5 0.24 21.45 7.57
CA ASP A 5 1.38 22.06 8.25
C ASP A 5 2.61 21.15 8.18
N GLU A 6 3.69 21.58 8.82
CA GLU A 6 4.94 20.82 8.87
C GLU A 6 4.79 19.50 9.63
N HIS A 7 3.93 19.46 10.66
CA HIS A 7 3.68 18.27 11.46
C HIS A 7 2.94 17.21 10.64
N ASP A 8 1.93 17.60 9.87
CA ASP A 8 1.24 16.70 8.96
C ASP A 8 2.18 16.09 7.91
N ARG A 9 3.08 16.91 7.36
CA ARG A 9 4.07 16.45 6.38
C ARG A 9 5.03 15.44 6.99
N GLN A 10 5.46 15.68 8.23
CA GLN A 10 6.31 14.76 8.95
C GLN A 10 5.61 13.42 9.21
N ILE A 11 4.36 13.44 9.71
CA ILE A 11 3.58 12.23 9.93
C ILE A 11 3.39 11.44 8.63
N ALA A 12 3.11 12.14 7.52
CA ALA A 12 2.97 11.50 6.22
C ALA A 12 4.29 10.85 5.76
N ALA A 13 5.43 11.54 5.93
CA ALA A 13 6.74 11.00 5.58
C ALA A 13 7.09 9.75 6.42
N GLU A 14 6.81 9.77 7.72
CA GLU A 14 7.04 8.63 8.61
C GLU A 14 6.20 7.41 8.22
N ARG A 15 4.92 7.61 7.90
CA ARG A 15 4.03 6.54 7.42
C ARG A 15 4.48 5.97 6.08
N VAL A 16 4.92 6.83 5.15
CA VAL A 16 5.46 6.40 3.86
C VAL A 16 6.73 5.57 4.06
N ALA A 17 7.63 6.00 4.93
CA ALA A 17 8.86 5.26 5.24
C ALA A 17 8.53 3.89 5.86
N GLN A 18 7.59 3.85 6.80
CA GLN A 18 7.13 2.61 7.43
C GLN A 18 6.55 1.62 6.40
N PHE A 19 5.60 2.07 5.57
CA PHE A 19 4.94 1.17 4.61
C PHE A 19 5.90 0.71 3.50
N ARG A 20 6.89 1.55 3.14
CA ARG A 20 7.97 1.17 2.22
C ARG A 20 8.78 -0.01 2.76
N ASP A 21 9.27 0.07 3.99
CA ASP A 21 10.04 -1.00 4.62
C ASP A 21 9.24 -2.31 4.70
N GLN A 22 7.98 -2.23 5.12
CA GLN A 22 7.08 -3.40 5.16
C GLN A 22 6.89 -4.03 3.77
N THR A 23 6.81 -3.21 2.73
CA THR A 23 6.69 -3.67 1.35
C THR A 23 8.00 -4.32 0.86
N GLU A 24 9.15 -3.73 1.17
CA GLU A 24 10.47 -4.30 0.82
C GLU A 24 10.66 -5.68 1.47
N ARG A 25 10.30 -5.82 2.75
CA ARG A 25 10.33 -7.11 3.46
C ARG A 25 9.36 -8.14 2.89
N ALA A 26 8.16 -7.72 2.49
CA ALA A 26 7.20 -8.59 1.81
C ALA A 26 7.74 -9.08 0.45
N LEU A 27 8.39 -8.20 -0.32
CA LEU A 27 9.02 -8.56 -1.59
C LEU A 27 10.25 -9.47 -1.40
N ALA A 28 10.98 -9.31 -0.31
CA ALA A 28 12.09 -10.18 0.08
C ALA A 28 11.63 -11.54 0.63
N GLY A 29 10.33 -11.73 0.89
CA GLY A 29 9.77 -12.93 1.51
C GLY A 29 10.00 -13.04 3.03
N GLU A 30 10.48 -11.96 3.66
CA GLU A 30 10.67 -11.85 5.11
C GLU A 30 9.37 -11.54 5.86
N LEU A 31 8.32 -11.19 5.13
CA LEU A 31 6.97 -11.00 5.63
C LEU A 31 6.03 -11.86 4.78
N SER A 32 5.26 -12.73 5.44
CA SER A 32 4.32 -13.60 4.72
C SER A 32 3.18 -12.79 4.07
N GLU A 33 2.52 -13.37 3.07
CA GLU A 33 1.40 -12.71 2.42
C GLU A 33 0.23 -12.45 3.39
N GLU A 34 0.01 -13.35 4.36
CA GLU A 34 -1.02 -13.20 5.39
C GLU A 34 -0.73 -12.04 6.35
N GLU A 35 0.55 -11.83 6.71
CA GLU A 35 0.99 -10.71 7.54
C GLU A 35 1.00 -9.39 6.76
N PHE A 36 1.33 -9.42 5.48
CA PHE A 36 1.35 -8.21 4.64
C PHE A 36 -0.05 -7.76 4.22
N LEU A 37 -1.01 -8.68 4.10
CA LEU A 37 -2.41 -8.41 3.72
C LEU A 37 -3.05 -7.26 4.52
N PRO A 38 -3.10 -7.28 5.86
CA PRO A 38 -3.68 -6.17 6.62
C PRO A 38 -2.91 -4.85 6.45
N LEU A 39 -1.58 -4.89 6.34
CA LEU A 39 -0.74 -3.70 6.17
C LEU A 39 -1.01 -2.99 4.85
N ARG A 40 -1.07 -3.74 3.75
CA ARG A 40 -1.37 -3.16 2.43
C ARG A 40 -2.80 -2.64 2.34
N LEU A 41 -3.77 -3.32 2.97
CA LEU A 41 -5.17 -2.88 2.96
C LEU A 41 -5.38 -1.60 3.78
N GLN A 42 -4.73 -1.47 4.94
CA GLN A 42 -4.76 -0.22 5.72
C GLN A 42 -4.16 0.97 4.97
N ASN A 43 -3.19 0.71 4.08
CA ASN A 43 -2.57 1.72 3.22
C ASN A 43 -3.25 1.86 1.84
N GLY A 44 -4.39 1.19 1.61
CA GLY A 44 -5.16 1.30 0.38
C GLY A 44 -4.56 0.60 -0.85
N LEU A 45 -3.58 -0.29 -0.65
CA LEU A 45 -2.97 -1.08 -1.72
C LEU A 45 -3.76 -2.38 -1.93
N TYR A 46 -4.49 -2.45 -3.04
CA TYR A 46 -5.26 -3.61 -3.48
C TYR A 46 -4.56 -4.32 -4.65
N VAL A 47 -4.40 -5.63 -4.53
CA VAL A 47 -3.85 -6.48 -5.59
C VAL A 47 -4.97 -7.31 -6.19
N GLN A 48 -5.11 -7.24 -7.52
CA GLN A 48 -6.07 -8.06 -8.24
C GLN A 48 -5.51 -9.46 -8.45
N ARG A 49 -6.14 -10.48 -7.87
CA ARG A 49 -5.65 -11.88 -7.92
C ARG A 49 -6.14 -12.69 -9.13
N LEU A 50 -7.35 -12.43 -9.62
CA LEU A 50 -8.01 -13.25 -10.64
C LEU A 50 -8.65 -12.36 -11.72
N ALA A 51 -7.83 -11.83 -12.63
CA ALA A 51 -8.25 -10.74 -13.51
C ALA A 51 -8.49 -11.11 -15.00
N PRO A 52 -9.49 -11.94 -15.38
CA PRO A 52 -9.97 -11.92 -16.76
C PRO A 52 -10.90 -10.71 -16.93
N MET A 53 -10.43 -9.69 -17.65
CA MET A 53 -11.26 -8.55 -18.06
C MET A 53 -11.82 -8.79 -19.47
N LEU A 54 -13.14 -8.87 -19.59
CA LEU A 54 -13.85 -9.01 -20.86
C LEU A 54 -13.91 -7.65 -21.58
N ARG A 55 -13.32 -7.57 -22.78
CA ARG A 55 -13.45 -6.41 -23.66
C ARG A 55 -14.50 -6.69 -24.73
N ILE A 56 -15.57 -5.89 -24.76
CA ILE A 56 -16.59 -5.90 -25.81
C ILE A 56 -16.22 -4.83 -26.83
N CYS A 57 -16.09 -5.19 -28.10
CA CYS A 57 -16.06 -4.24 -29.20
C CYS A 57 -17.49 -4.10 -29.75
N ILE A 58 -17.95 -2.85 -29.89
CA ILE A 58 -19.12 -2.50 -30.71
C ILE A 58 -18.62 -2.23 -32.12
#